data_AF-A0A6M8WHQ0-F1
#
_entry.id   AF-A0A6M8WHQ0-F1
#
_cell.length_a   1.000
_cell.length_b   1.000
_cell.length_c   1.000
_cell.angle_alpha   90.00
_cell.angle_beta   90.00
_cell.angle_gamma   90.00
#
_symmetry.space_group_name_H-M   'P 1'
#
loop_
_entity.id
_entity.type
_entity.pdbx_description
1 polymer ?
#
loop_
_entity_poly.entity_id
_entity_poly.type
_entity_poly.pdbx_seq_one_letter_code
_entity_poly.pdbx_strand_id
1 'polypeptide(L)'
;MEPAHSIAKLGFRRWYERQLLYSFAWLTTCLLCGLIIVAILEFVGFSAPGITPYITLAALYFIGLMGFHSWMTFTKKIMSAQRYANHSTCGKCGCYGRYDVLSNTARFLVKCRRCAHEWTIEPQ
;
A
#
# COMPACT_ATOMS: atom_id res chain seq x y z
N MET A 1 11.32 -7.62 2.21
CA MET A 1 11.30 -7.48 3.68
C MET A 1 10.15 -8.32 4.19
N GLU A 2 10.44 -9.39 4.93
CA GLU A 2 9.39 -10.26 5.47
C GLU A 2 8.55 -9.48 6.50
N PRO A 3 7.23 -9.31 6.27
CA PRO A 3 6.36 -8.45 7.09
C PRO A 3 6.38 -8.86 8.57
N ALA A 4 6.44 -10.18 8.79
CA ALA A 4 6.95 -10.88 9.94
C ALA A 4 7.77 -10.09 10.98
N HIS A 5 8.98 -9.70 10.56
CA HIS A 5 10.04 -9.27 11.45
C HIS A 5 9.81 -7.83 11.89
N SER A 6 9.16 -7.05 11.02
CA SER A 6 8.71 -5.70 11.30
C SER A 6 7.50 -5.65 12.23
N ILE A 7 6.55 -6.58 12.10
CA ILE A 7 5.38 -6.67 12.99
C ILE A 7 5.81 -7.08 14.41
N ALA A 8 6.72 -8.04 14.52
CA ALA A 8 7.27 -8.49 15.82
C ALA A 8 8.04 -7.39 16.56
N LYS A 9 8.77 -6.51 15.84
CA LYS A 9 9.64 -5.50 16.45
C LYS A 9 8.93 -4.17 16.77
N LEU A 10 7.98 -3.75 15.93
CA LEU A 10 7.31 -2.43 16.04
C LEU A 10 5.92 -2.52 16.69
N GLY A 11 5.34 -3.72 16.78
CA GLY A 11 3.95 -3.94 17.14
C GLY A 11 3.01 -3.71 15.95
N PHE A 12 1.95 -4.51 15.86
CA PHE A 12 1.01 -4.51 14.74
C PHE A 12 0.44 -3.12 14.42
N ARG A 13 0.10 -2.33 15.44
CA ARG A 13 -0.48 -0.98 15.27
C ARG A 13 0.45 -0.01 14.55
N ARG A 14 1.72 0.11 14.98
CA ARG A 14 2.70 1.02 14.33
C ARG A 14 3.09 0.53 12.95
N TRP A 15 3.16 -0.78 12.76
CA TRP A 15 3.41 -1.36 11.44
C TRP A 15 2.25 -1.03 10.48
N TYR A 16 1.01 -1.20 10.92
CA TYR A 16 -0.19 -0.89 10.13
C TYR A 16 -0.27 0.62 9.80
N GLU A 17 -0.03 1.50 10.76
CA GLU A 17 0.04 2.96 10.54
C GLU A 17 1.11 3.34 9.50
N ARG A 18 2.29 2.71 9.57
CA ARG A 18 3.35 2.93 8.59
C ARG A 18 2.94 2.44 7.20
N GLN A 19 2.26 1.30 7.12
CA GLN A 19 1.81 0.74 5.86
C GLN A 19 0.71 1.59 5.22
N LEU A 20 -0.21 2.14 6.03
CA LEU A 20 -1.19 3.14 5.63
C LEU A 20 -0.51 4.39 5.04
N LEU A 21 0.48 4.95 5.74
CA LEU A 21 1.21 6.13 5.27
C LEU A 21 1.95 5.88 3.96
N TYR A 22 2.63 4.74 3.83
CA TYR A 22 3.27 4.35 2.57
C TYR A 22 2.26 4.27 1.44
N SER A 23 1.12 3.62 1.68
CA SER A 23 0.02 3.56 0.74
C SER A 23 -0.42 4.97 0.32
N PHE A 24 -0.72 5.87 1.26
CA PHE A 24 -1.11 7.24 0.93
C PHE A 24 -0.08 7.98 0.07
N ALA A 25 1.23 7.76 0.29
CA ALA A 25 2.28 8.37 -0.53
C ALA A 25 2.26 7.91 -2.01
N TRP A 26 1.90 6.65 -2.28
CA TRP A 26 1.73 6.19 -3.67
C TRP A 26 0.49 6.79 -4.33
N LEU A 27 -0.59 6.98 -3.55
CA LEU A 27 -1.82 7.62 -4.03
C LEU A 27 -1.59 9.09 -4.36
N THR A 28 -0.90 9.84 -3.50
CA THR A 28 -0.54 11.24 -3.77
C THR A 28 0.37 11.37 -4.98
N THR A 29 1.31 10.43 -5.18
CA THR A 29 2.16 10.39 -6.37
C THR A 29 1.34 10.18 -7.65
N CYS A 30 0.35 9.28 -7.60
CA CYS A 30 -0.59 9.07 -8.70
C CYS A 30 -1.43 10.33 -9.00
N LEU A 31 -1.92 11.02 -7.95
CA LEU A 31 -2.65 12.28 -8.10
C LEU A 31 -1.78 13.38 -8.70
N LEU A 32 -0.53 13.52 -8.24
CA LEU A 32 0.44 14.47 -8.79
C LEU A 32 0.71 14.20 -10.28
N CYS A 33 0.87 12.93 -10.69
CA CYS A 33 1.00 12.58 -12.11
C CYS A 33 -0.24 13.01 -12.91
N GLY A 34 -1.45 12.78 -12.40
CA GLY A 34 -2.69 13.24 -13.03
C GLY A 34 -2.77 14.76 -13.15
N LEU A 35 -2.34 15.49 -12.12
CA LEU A 35 -2.33 16.95 -12.12
C LEU A 35 -1.33 17.51 -13.14
N ILE A 36 -0.15 16.90 -13.26
CA ILE A 36 0.84 17.24 -14.30
C ILE A 36 0.27 17.00 -15.70
N ILE A 37 -0.47 15.89 -15.92
CA ILE A 37 -1.13 15.62 -17.20
C ILE A 37 -2.11 16.73 -17.56
N VAL A 38 -2.98 17.14 -16.62
CA VAL A 38 -3.94 18.23 -16.84
C VAL A 38 -3.22 19.55 -17.12
N ALA A 39 -2.17 19.86 -16.34
CA ALA A 39 -1.38 21.07 -16.54
C ALA A 39 -0.69 21.10 -17.91
N ILE A 40 -0.12 19.98 -18.38
CA ILE A 40 0.48 19.88 -19.72
C ILE A 40 -0.59 20.07 -20.80
N LEU A 41 -1.76 19.46 -20.65
CA LEU A 41 -2.87 19.61 -21.61
C LEU A 41 -3.35 21.06 -21.70
N GLU A 42 -3.46 21.74 -20.57
CA GLU A 42 -3.85 23.16 -20.51
C GLU A 42 -2.77 24.07 -21.11
N PHE A 43 -1.50 23.82 -20.80
CA PHE A 43 -0.39 24.66 -21.25
C PHE A 43 -0.07 24.49 -22.74
N VAL A 44 -0.24 23.28 -23.29
CA VAL A 44 0.06 23.01 -24.70
C VAL A 44 -0.92 23.71 -25.61
N GLY A 45 -2.20 23.82 -25.21
CA GLY A 45 -3.23 24.48 -26.00
C GLY A 45 -3.45 23.84 -27.38
N PHE A 46 -4.65 23.93 -27.93
CA PHE A 46 -5.03 23.27 -29.19
C PHE A 46 -4.33 23.81 -30.47
N SER A 47 -3.26 24.61 -30.38
CA SER A 47 -2.74 25.38 -31.52
C SER A 47 -1.22 25.46 -31.64
N ALA A 48 -0.48 24.45 -31.17
CA ALA A 48 0.96 24.35 -31.45
C ALA A 48 1.21 23.62 -32.80
N PRO A 49 1.69 24.30 -33.87
CA PRO A 49 2.10 23.62 -35.10
C PRO A 49 3.47 22.94 -34.92
N GLY A 50 3.65 21.74 -35.46
CA GLY A 50 4.95 21.05 -35.56
C GLY A 50 5.05 19.71 -34.81
N ILE A 51 6.24 19.43 -34.25
CA ILE A 51 6.59 18.16 -33.56
C ILE A 51 6.12 18.15 -32.09
N THR A 52 5.82 19.32 -31.54
CA THR A 52 5.27 19.56 -30.21
C THR A 52 4.13 18.62 -29.79
N PRO A 53 3.06 18.40 -30.59
CA PRO A 53 1.99 17.46 -30.22
C PRO A 53 2.44 16.01 -30.08
N TYR A 54 3.45 15.57 -30.84
CA TYR A 54 3.99 14.20 -30.73
C TYR A 54 4.80 14.03 -29.44
N ILE A 55 5.58 15.04 -29.06
CA ILE A 55 6.35 15.04 -27.80
C ILE A 55 5.42 15.06 -26.60
N THR A 56 4.36 15.87 -26.64
CA THR A 56 3.39 15.96 -25.53
C THR A 56 2.60 14.67 -25.38
N LEU A 57 2.19 14.03 -26.50
CA LEU A 57 1.53 12.73 -26.47
C LEU A 57 2.44 11.62 -25.91
N ALA A 58 3.72 11.61 -26.28
CA ALA A 58 4.70 10.70 -25.69
C ALA A 58 4.87 10.95 -24.18
N ALA A 59 5.01 12.21 -23.76
CA ALA A 59 5.14 12.57 -22.34
C ALA A 59 3.90 12.14 -21.53
N LEU A 60 2.69 12.39 -22.04
CA LEU A 60 1.44 11.95 -21.42
C LEU A 60 1.37 10.43 -21.28
N TYR A 61 1.81 9.70 -22.31
CA TYR A 61 1.85 8.24 -22.26
C TYR A 61 2.79 7.74 -21.14
N PHE A 62 4.01 8.28 -21.05
CA PHE A 62 4.96 7.88 -20.00
C PHE A 62 4.47 8.24 -18.58
N ILE A 63 3.92 9.44 -18.40
CA ILE A 63 3.39 9.89 -17.09
C ILE A 63 2.17 9.04 -16.69
N GLY A 64 1.27 8.75 -17.64
CA GLY A 64 0.13 7.87 -17.42
C GLY A 64 0.55 6.45 -17.04
N LEU A 65 1.57 5.91 -17.71
CA LEU A 65 2.09 4.56 -17.43
C LEU A 65 2.76 4.49 -16.06
N MET A 66 3.53 5.53 -15.66
CA MET A 66 4.08 5.64 -14.29
C MET A 66 2.98 5.77 -13.24
N GLY A 67 1.93 6.56 -13.50
CA GLY A 67 0.77 6.71 -12.63
C GLY A 67 0.02 5.38 -12.44
N PHE A 68 -0.25 4.67 -13.53
CA PHE A 68 -0.92 3.36 -13.50
C PHE A 68 -0.10 2.29 -12.77
N HIS A 69 1.20 2.25 -13.02
CA HIS A 69 2.11 1.33 -12.33
C HIS A 69 2.16 1.60 -10.81
N SER A 70 2.16 2.89 -10.44
CA SER A 70 2.08 3.33 -9.03
C SER A 70 0.77 2.90 -8.37
N TRP A 71 -0.36 3.07 -9.07
CA TRP A 71 -1.69 2.64 -8.62
C TRP A 71 -1.78 1.12 -8.41
N MET A 72 -1.27 0.33 -9.36
CA MET A 72 -1.28 -1.12 -9.25
C MET A 72 -0.42 -1.61 -8.07
N THR A 73 0.69 -0.93 -7.81
CA THR A 73 1.56 -1.23 -6.67
C THR A 73 0.91 -0.88 -5.34
N PHE A 74 0.20 0.26 -5.29
CA PHE A 74 -0.57 0.69 -4.12
C PHE A 74 -1.68 -0.31 -3.75
N THR A 75 -2.51 -0.67 -4.72
CA THR A 75 -3.66 -1.57 -4.52
C THR A 75 -3.23 -2.95 -4.03
N LYS A 76 -2.14 -3.49 -4.58
CA LYS A 76 -1.55 -4.77 -4.10
C LYS A 76 -1.08 -4.69 -2.64
N LYS A 77 -0.45 -3.59 -2.24
CA LYS A 77 0.08 -3.40 -0.88
C LYS A 77 -1.03 -3.17 0.16
N ILE A 78 -2.10 -2.47 -0.20
CA ILE A 78 -3.19 -2.20 0.75
C ILE A 78 -4.09 -3.42 0.94
N MET A 79 -4.33 -4.21 -0.13
CA MET A 79 -5.12 -5.44 -0.05
C MET A 79 -4.49 -6.48 0.88
N SER A 80 -3.16 -6.63 0.86
CA SER A 80 -2.47 -7.53 1.80
C SER A 80 -2.60 -7.04 3.23
N ALA A 81 -2.41 -5.73 3.48
CA ALA A 81 -2.57 -5.14 4.80
C ALA A 81 -4.01 -5.30 5.37
N GLN A 82 -5.04 -5.15 4.52
CA GLN A 82 -6.43 -5.34 4.89
C GLN A 82 -6.70 -6.78 5.34
N ARG A 83 -6.10 -7.77 4.64
CA ARG A 83 -6.25 -9.19 4.98
C ARG A 83 -5.62 -9.51 6.34
N TYR A 84 -4.43 -8.95 6.62
CA TYR A 84 -3.82 -9.04 7.95
C TYR A 84 -4.65 -8.34 9.03
N ALA A 85 -5.28 -7.21 8.73
CA ALA A 85 -6.20 -6.52 9.64
C ALA A 85 -7.45 -7.36 9.94
N ASN A 86 -8.05 -8.02 8.95
CA ASN A 86 -9.19 -8.91 9.19
C ASN A 86 -8.82 -10.11 10.08
N HIS A 87 -7.58 -10.62 9.95
CA HIS A 87 -7.07 -11.72 10.78
C HIS A 87 -6.44 -11.26 12.11
N SER A 88 -6.52 -9.96 12.42
CA SER A 88 -5.95 -9.36 13.64
C SER A 88 -6.93 -9.32 14.83
N THR A 89 -8.16 -9.79 14.61
CA THR A 89 -9.21 -9.86 15.63
C THR A 89 -9.19 -11.23 16.29
N CYS A 90 -9.05 -11.27 17.61
CA CYS A 90 -9.12 -12.53 18.33
C CYS A 90 -10.55 -13.09 18.33
N GLY A 91 -10.74 -14.32 17.81
CA GLY A 91 -12.05 -14.98 17.79
C GLY A 91 -12.64 -15.30 19.18
N LYS A 92 -11.82 -15.30 20.24
CA LYS A 92 -12.27 -15.65 21.60
C LYS A 92 -12.63 -14.43 22.47
N CYS A 93 -11.91 -13.33 22.34
CA CYS A 93 -12.11 -12.14 23.19
C CYS A 93 -12.50 -10.86 22.43
N GLY A 94 -12.54 -10.91 21.09
CA GLY A 94 -12.89 -9.77 20.23
C GLY A 94 -11.89 -8.62 20.28
N CYS A 95 -10.73 -8.77 20.93
CA CYS A 95 -9.73 -7.71 20.95
C CYS A 95 -9.06 -7.58 19.58
N TYR A 96 -9.12 -6.36 19.05
CA TYR A 96 -8.47 -5.95 17.82
C TYR A 96 -7.02 -5.48 18.07
N GLY A 97 -6.06 -5.97 17.27
CA GLY A 97 -4.72 -5.41 17.18
C GLY A 97 -3.82 -5.54 18.42
N ARG A 98 -4.17 -6.42 19.38
CA ARG A 98 -3.38 -6.73 20.58
C ARG A 98 -2.96 -8.21 20.61
N TYR A 99 -1.95 -8.55 19.82
CA TYR A 99 -1.33 -9.87 19.83
C TYR A 99 0.19 -9.74 19.70
N ASP A 100 0.89 -10.72 20.28
CA ASP A 100 2.34 -10.86 20.24
C ASP A 100 2.71 -11.93 19.22
N VAL A 101 3.82 -11.75 18.50
CA VAL A 101 4.30 -12.71 17.49
C VAL A 101 5.29 -13.64 18.17
N LEU A 102 4.94 -14.93 18.31
CA LEU A 102 5.75 -15.91 19.02
C LEU A 102 6.83 -16.54 18.12
N SER A 103 6.56 -16.70 16.82
CA SER A 103 7.51 -17.30 15.88
C SER A 103 7.52 -16.60 14.52
N ASN A 104 8.74 -16.43 13.99
CA ASN A 104 9.02 -15.89 12.67
C ASN A 104 9.44 -17.04 11.73
N THR A 105 8.58 -18.04 11.58
CA THR A 105 8.74 -19.12 10.61
C THR A 105 7.68 -18.94 9.52
N ALA A 106 7.75 -19.69 8.42
CA ALA A 106 6.83 -19.62 7.27
C ALA A 106 5.32 -19.61 7.61
N ARG A 107 4.93 -19.91 8.86
CA ARG A 107 3.62 -19.65 9.46
C ARG A 107 3.79 -18.70 10.65
N PHE A 108 3.12 -17.55 10.65
CA PHE A 108 3.14 -16.63 11.78
C PHE A 108 2.26 -17.16 12.90
N LEU A 109 2.87 -17.59 14.00
CA LEU A 109 2.14 -17.98 15.20
C LEU A 109 1.98 -16.73 16.08
N VAL A 110 0.74 -16.33 16.28
CA VAL A 110 0.38 -15.11 17.01
C VAL A 110 -0.43 -15.46 18.24
N LYS A 111 -0.17 -14.74 19.34
CA LYS A 111 -0.82 -14.95 20.64
C LYS A 111 -1.55 -13.70 21.09
N CYS A 112 -2.83 -13.82 21.43
CA CYS A 112 -3.57 -12.70 22.00
C CYS A 112 -2.98 -12.29 23.37
N ARG A 113 -2.72 -11.00 23.55
CA ARG A 113 -2.19 -10.48 24.82
C ARG A 113 -3.23 -10.50 25.97
N ARG A 114 -4.53 -10.57 25.64
CA ARG A 114 -5.63 -10.52 26.63
C ARG A 114 -6.11 -11.91 27.07
N CYS A 115 -6.25 -12.85 26.14
CA CYS A 115 -6.81 -14.18 26.43
C CYS A 115 -5.84 -15.33 26.18
N ALA A 116 -4.58 -15.02 25.83
CA ALA A 116 -3.53 -16.00 25.49
C ALA A 116 -3.90 -16.98 24.37
N HIS A 117 -4.98 -16.73 23.62
CA HIS A 117 -5.38 -17.57 22.49
C HIS A 117 -4.38 -17.46 21.35
N GLU A 118 -3.98 -18.60 20.80
CA GLU A 118 -2.99 -18.72 19.75
C GLU A 118 -3.68 -19.08 18.43
N TRP A 119 -3.32 -18.37 17.36
CA TRP A 119 -3.75 -18.72 16.00
C TRP A 119 -2.61 -18.52 15.01
N THR A 120 -2.70 -19.20 13.88
CA THR A 120 -1.72 -19.09 12.80
C THR A 120 -2.25 -18.18 11.71
N ILE A 121 -1.39 -17.27 11.23
CA ILE A 121 -1.63 -16.46 10.04
C ILE A 121 -0.67 -16.97 8.96
N GLU A 122 -1.22 -17.50 7.88
CA GLU A 122 -0.43 -18.01 6.77
C GLU A 122 -0.09 -16.84 5.81
N PRO A 123 1.20 -16.48 5.65
CA PRO A 123 1.61 -15.56 4.58
C PRO A 123 1.41 -16.25 3.23
N GLN A 124 0.73 -15.57 2.29
CA GLN A 124 0.79 -15.93 0.88
C GLN A 124 2.00 -15.29 0.21
#